data_AF-A0A972CWM4-F1
#
_entry.id   AF-A0A972CWM4-F1
#
_cell.length_a   1.000
_cell.length_b   1.000
_cell.length_c   1.000
_cell.angle_alpha   90.00
_cell.angle_beta   90.00
_cell.angle_gamma   90.00
#
_symmetry.space_group_name_H-M   'P 1'
#
loop_
_entity.id
_entity.type
_entity.pdbx_description
1 polymer ?
#
loop_
_entity_poly.entity_id
_entity_poly.type
_entity_poly.pdbx_seq_one_letter_code
_entity_poly.pdbx_strand_id
1 'polypeptide(L)'
;MEYIEFDIKNDVGYKLSEDLSSKIAIENFSDSIRYNKILHEKDIEKHEKAIKQLIDGQKNELRIECRRINQEGKYEWRRYYLTVNEFDENGKGARAVISSLPINELKRLEDSFSMALKQNNITSWFYLPKTGAISGVQNSVFGVINENVTNIDELYQ
;
A
#
# COMPACT_ATOMS: atom_id res chain seq x y z
N MET A 1 14.70 -3.84 1.78
CA MET A 1 13.94 -2.65 1.30
C MET A 1 14.27 -2.51 -0.16
N GLU A 2 13.30 -2.23 -1.03
CA GLU A 2 13.59 -1.94 -2.45
C GLU A 2 13.41 -0.45 -2.72
N TYR A 3 14.18 0.06 -3.66
CA TYR A 3 14.13 1.44 -4.11
C TYR A 3 14.14 1.48 -5.64
N ILE A 4 13.20 2.23 -6.23
CA ILE A 4 13.03 2.39 -7.67
C ILE A 4 12.79 3.86 -7.95
N GLU A 5 13.62 4.46 -8.79
CA GLU A 5 13.30 5.73 -9.44
C GLU A 5 12.44 5.44 -10.66
N PHE A 6 11.31 6.10 -10.78
CA PHE A 6 10.38 5.92 -11.88
C PHE A 6 10.34 7.18 -12.73
N ASP A 7 10.88 7.09 -13.95
CA ASP A 7 10.67 8.07 -15.00
C ASP A 7 9.31 7.81 -15.64
N ILE A 8 8.32 8.61 -15.22
CA ILE A 8 6.92 8.46 -15.64
C ILE A 8 6.79 8.81 -17.13
N LYS A 9 7.56 9.81 -17.60
CA LYS A 9 7.46 10.29 -18.98
C LYS A 9 7.89 9.24 -19.98
N ASN A 10 8.96 8.51 -19.66
CA ASN A 10 9.50 7.46 -20.54
C ASN A 10 9.00 6.05 -20.16
N ASP A 11 8.19 5.93 -19.11
CA ASP A 11 7.77 4.67 -18.49
C ASP A 11 8.93 3.71 -18.17
N VAL A 12 9.99 4.24 -17.55
CA VAL A 12 11.20 3.48 -17.18
C VAL A 12 11.43 3.51 -15.68
N GLY A 13 11.56 2.33 -15.08
CA GLY A 13 11.90 2.16 -13.67
C GLY A 13 13.37 1.80 -13.49
N TYR A 14 14.12 2.58 -12.73
CA TYR A 14 15.50 2.31 -12.36
C TYR A 14 15.53 1.70 -10.95
N LYS A 15 15.59 0.36 -10.90
CA LYS A 15 15.72 -0.37 -9.63
C LYS A 15 17.17 -0.30 -9.17
N LEU A 16 17.38 0.21 -7.96
CA LEU A 16 18.69 0.19 -7.32
C LEU A 16 19.01 -1.22 -6.81
N SER A 17 20.23 -1.69 -7.08
CA SER A 17 20.72 -2.97 -6.57
C SER A 17 20.84 -2.95 -5.04
N GLU A 18 20.80 -4.12 -4.40
CA GLU A 18 20.85 -4.22 -2.93
C GLU A 18 22.14 -3.67 -2.33
N ASP A 19 23.24 -3.79 -3.06
CA ASP A 19 24.56 -3.23 -2.71
C ASP A 19 24.70 -1.75 -3.08
N LEU A 20 23.64 -1.12 -3.63
CA LEU A 20 23.57 0.28 -4.05
C LEU A 20 24.62 0.67 -5.12
N SER A 21 25.30 -0.31 -5.72
CA SER A 21 26.41 -0.09 -6.65
C SER A 21 25.96 0.12 -8.09
N SER A 22 24.75 -0.32 -8.43
CA SER A 22 24.24 -0.34 -9.81
C SER A 22 22.73 -0.11 -9.89
N LYS A 23 22.27 0.37 -11.04
CA LYS A 23 20.84 0.54 -11.34
C LYS A 23 20.48 -0.37 -12.51
N ILE A 24 19.38 -1.10 -12.38
CA ILE A 24 18.80 -1.93 -13.43
C ILE A 24 17.62 -1.16 -14.00
N ALA A 25 17.66 -0.84 -15.30
CA ALA A 25 16.55 -0.22 -16.01
C ALA A 25 15.50 -1.27 -16.37
N ILE A 26 14.24 -0.94 -16.12
CA ILE A 26 13.05 -1.73 -16.41
C ILE A 26 12.20 -0.89 -17.34
N GLU A 27 12.21 -1.22 -18.63
CA GLU A 27 11.37 -0.57 -19.64
C GLU A 27 9.91 -1.00 -19.49
N ASN A 28 8.99 -0.14 -19.93
CA ASN A 28 7.54 -0.31 -19.76
C ASN A 28 7.19 -0.65 -18.31
N PHE A 29 7.75 0.11 -17.36
CA PHE A 29 7.73 -0.23 -15.95
C PHE A 29 6.30 -0.45 -15.43
N SER A 30 5.36 0.43 -15.80
CA SER A 30 3.95 0.32 -15.43
C SER A 30 3.33 -1.00 -15.88
N ASP A 31 3.60 -1.36 -17.13
CA ASP A 31 3.11 -2.59 -17.75
C ASP A 31 3.83 -3.83 -17.23
N SER A 32 5.12 -3.73 -16.86
CA SER A 32 5.91 -4.83 -16.30
C SER A 32 5.29 -5.37 -15.01
N ILE A 33 4.66 -4.52 -14.21
CA ILE A 33 3.94 -4.93 -12.99
C ILE A 33 2.67 -5.72 -13.34
N ARG A 34 1.99 -5.30 -14.42
CA ARG A 34 0.70 -5.85 -14.86
C ARG A 34 0.86 -7.17 -15.63
N TYR A 35 1.71 -7.20 -16.65
CA TYR A 35 1.91 -8.37 -17.51
C TYR A 35 2.54 -9.55 -16.77
N ASN A 36 3.45 -9.28 -15.84
CA ASN A 36 4.09 -10.32 -15.05
C ASN A 36 3.20 -10.85 -13.90
N LYS A 37 1.94 -10.38 -13.80
CA LYS A 37 0.96 -10.78 -12.77
C LYS A 37 1.56 -10.79 -11.36
N ILE A 38 2.40 -9.81 -11.08
CA ILE A 38 3.19 -9.79 -9.85
C ILE A 38 2.31 -9.42 -8.66
N LEU A 39 1.24 -8.64 -8.87
CA LEU A 39 0.28 -8.27 -7.85
C LEU A 39 -0.85 -9.28 -7.75
N HIS A 40 -1.30 -9.54 -6.51
CA HIS A 40 -2.51 -10.31 -6.26
C HIS A 40 -3.74 -9.62 -6.88
N GLU A 41 -4.65 -10.40 -7.49
CA GLU A 41 -5.80 -9.90 -8.25
C GLU A 41 -6.63 -8.82 -7.53
N LYS A 42 -6.91 -9.04 -6.24
CA LYS A 42 -7.68 -8.13 -5.38
C LYS A 42 -7.00 -6.78 -5.11
N ASP A 43 -5.70 -6.68 -5.35
CA ASP A 43 -4.91 -5.48 -5.07
C ASP A 43 -4.61 -4.67 -6.35
N ILE A 44 -4.93 -5.22 -7.54
CA ILE A 44 -4.65 -4.59 -8.85
C ILE A 44 -5.37 -3.25 -8.98
N GLU A 45 -6.69 -3.22 -8.81
CA GLU A 45 -7.48 -2.00 -9.00
C GLU A 45 -7.04 -0.86 -8.07
N LYS A 46 -6.80 -1.21 -6.79
CA LYS A 46 -6.28 -0.26 -5.78
C LYS A 46 -4.92 0.29 -6.20
N HIS A 47 -4.03 -0.56 -6.70
CA HIS A 47 -2.72 -0.16 -7.16
C HIS A 47 -2.79 0.75 -8.39
N GLU A 48 -3.56 0.36 -9.41
CA GLU A 48 -3.77 1.16 -10.64
C GLU A 48 -4.33 2.55 -10.31
N LYS A 49 -5.33 2.62 -9.42
CA LYS A 49 -5.88 3.90 -8.96
C LYS A 49 -4.84 4.77 -8.26
N ALA A 50 -4.00 4.18 -7.41
CA ALA A 50 -2.94 4.91 -6.72
C ALA A 50 -1.90 5.48 -7.71
N ILE A 51 -1.44 4.66 -8.65
CA ILE A 51 -0.50 5.10 -9.69
C ILE A 51 -1.11 6.21 -10.53
N LYS A 52 -2.37 6.08 -10.95
CA LYS A 52 -3.08 7.11 -11.69
C LYS A 52 -3.14 8.43 -10.92
N GLN A 53 -3.44 8.40 -9.62
CA GLN A 53 -3.47 9.60 -8.77
C GLN A 53 -2.12 10.33 -8.69
N LEU A 54 -1.01 9.61 -8.74
CA LEU A 54 0.34 10.20 -8.80
C LEU A 54 0.62 10.81 -10.17
N ILE A 55 0.33 10.07 -11.25
CA ILE A 55 0.59 10.52 -12.63
C ILE A 55 -0.25 11.75 -12.95
N ASP A 56 -1.54 11.75 -12.57
CA ASP A 56 -2.46 12.87 -12.81
C ASP A 56 -2.19 14.07 -11.89
N GLY A 57 -1.18 14.00 -11.00
CA GLY A 57 -0.84 15.08 -10.07
C GLY A 57 -1.87 15.32 -8.97
N GLN A 58 -2.82 14.41 -8.77
CA GLN A 58 -3.84 14.53 -7.72
C GLN A 58 -3.23 14.37 -6.33
N LYS A 59 -2.16 13.58 -6.23
CA LYS A 59 -1.39 13.39 -5.00
C LYS A 59 0.10 13.31 -5.29
N ASN A 60 0.87 13.95 -4.43
CA ASN A 60 2.34 13.96 -4.53
C ASN A 60 2.95 12.78 -3.78
N GLU A 61 2.22 12.22 -2.80
CA GLU A 61 2.63 11.07 -2.03
C GLU A 61 1.48 10.10 -1.79
N LEU A 62 1.81 8.81 -1.84
CA LEU A 62 0.89 7.72 -1.56
C LEU A 62 1.59 6.60 -0.80
N ARG A 63 0.82 5.97 0.08
CA ARG A 63 1.19 4.73 0.75
C ARG A 63 0.16 3.67 0.42
N ILE A 64 0.61 2.55 -0.13
CA ILE A 64 -0.27 1.42 -0.43
C ILE A 64 0.31 0.12 0.12
N GLU A 65 -0.58 -0.76 0.54
CA GLU A 65 -0.26 -2.14 0.92
C GLU A 65 -0.90 -3.07 -0.10
N CYS A 66 -0.07 -3.92 -0.70
CA CYS A 66 -0.46 -4.87 -1.72
C CYS A 66 0.28 -6.20 -1.50
N ARG A 67 -0.32 -7.29 -1.92
CA ARG A 67 0.33 -8.60 -2.01
C ARG A 67 1.04 -8.71 -3.35
N ARG A 68 2.31 -9.11 -3.30
CA ARG A 68 3.17 -9.30 -4.46
C ARG A 68 3.76 -10.71 -4.46
N ILE A 69 3.94 -11.32 -5.63
CA ILE A 69 4.70 -12.56 -5.81
C ILE A 69 6.19 -12.27 -5.58
N ASN A 70 6.81 -12.98 -4.64
CA ASN A 70 8.24 -12.90 -4.35
C ASN A 70 9.07 -13.82 -5.29
N GLN A 71 10.39 -13.85 -5.10
CA GLN A 71 11.29 -14.69 -5.90
C GLN A 71 11.01 -16.20 -5.78
N GLU A 72 10.36 -16.64 -4.70
CA GLU A 72 9.95 -18.02 -4.49
C GLU A 72 8.57 -18.35 -5.09
N GLY A 73 7.92 -17.40 -5.78
CA GLY A 73 6.58 -17.59 -6.35
C GLY A 73 5.43 -17.51 -5.33
N LYS A 74 5.70 -17.09 -4.09
CA LYS A 74 4.67 -16.95 -3.04
C LYS A 74 4.23 -15.51 -2.90
N TYR A 75 2.99 -15.31 -2.50
CA TYR A 75 2.51 -13.97 -2.14
C TYR A 75 3.12 -13.51 -0.81
N GLU A 76 3.61 -12.28 -0.81
CA GLU A 76 4.01 -11.54 0.37
C GLU A 76 3.34 -10.18 0.41
N TRP A 77 3.01 -9.72 1.61
CA TRP A 77 2.56 -8.37 1.82
C TRP A 77 3.73 -7.40 1.76
N ARG A 78 3.59 -6.38 0.92
CA ARG A 78 4.51 -5.25 0.86
C ARG A 78 3.77 -3.93 1.05
N ARG A 79 4.43 -3.03 1.76
CA ARG A 79 4.04 -1.62 1.85
C ARG A 79 4.91 -0.82 0.90
N TYR A 80 4.28 -0.10 0.00
CA TYR A 80 4.90 0.81 -0.95
C TYR A 80 4.70 2.26 -0.50
N TYR A 81 5.74 3.04 -0.69
CA TYR A 81 5.76 4.49 -0.54
C TYR A 81 6.10 5.05 -1.91
N LEU A 82 5.21 5.85 -2.45
CA LEU A 82 5.34 6.45 -3.77
C LEU A 82 5.34 7.96 -3.60
N THR A 83 6.36 8.64 -4.11
CA THR A 83 6.52 10.08 -3.99
C THR A 83 6.90 10.65 -5.33
N VAL A 84 6.12 11.58 -5.88
CA VAL A 84 6.49 12.36 -7.06
C VAL A 84 7.37 13.51 -6.62
N ASN A 85 8.55 13.65 -7.23
CA ASN A 85 9.52 14.70 -6.92
C ASN A 85 9.62 15.76 -8.02
N GLU A 86 9.17 15.47 -9.23
CA GLU A 86 9.13 16.41 -10.35
C GLU A 86 7.79 16.33 -11.06
N PHE A 87 7.22 17.48 -11.42
CA PHE A 87 5.99 17.62 -12.20
C PHE A 87 6.31 18.29 -13.54
N ASP A 88 5.53 17.96 -14.57
CA ASP A 88 5.60 18.63 -15.87
C ASP A 88 4.87 19.99 -15.87
N GLU A 89 4.93 20.69 -17.00
CA GLU A 89 4.26 21.98 -17.21
C GLU A 89 2.72 21.93 -17.12
N ASN A 90 2.13 20.73 -17.22
CA ASN A 90 0.69 20.49 -17.10
C ASN A 90 0.30 20.02 -15.69
N GLY A 91 1.25 19.96 -14.75
CA GLY A 91 1.03 19.49 -13.39
C GLY A 91 0.94 17.97 -13.24
N LYS A 92 1.31 17.20 -14.27
CA LYS A 92 1.40 15.73 -14.19
C LYS A 92 2.73 15.30 -13.59
N GLY A 93 2.75 14.16 -12.91
CA GLY A 93 4.00 13.60 -12.38
C GLY A 93 4.98 13.26 -13.50
N ALA A 94 6.19 13.80 -13.45
CA ALA A 94 7.26 13.53 -14.42
C ALA A 94 8.26 12.50 -13.88
N ARG A 95 8.62 12.60 -12.59
CA ARG A 95 9.47 11.62 -11.90
C ARG A 95 8.92 11.28 -10.52
N ALA A 96 9.07 10.02 -10.16
CA ALA A 96 8.68 9.50 -8.86
C ALA A 96 9.74 8.59 -8.26
N VAL A 97 9.67 8.43 -6.96
CA VAL A 97 10.46 7.50 -6.17
C VAL A 97 9.51 6.52 -5.52
N ILE A 98 9.81 5.23 -5.67
CA ILE A 98 9.06 4.13 -5.09
C ILE A 98 9.99 3.40 -4.13
N SER A 99 9.61 3.30 -2.87
CA SER A 99 10.26 2.40 -1.92
C SER A 99 9.29 1.34 -1.42
N SER A 100 9.79 0.13 -1.19
CA SER A 100 8.96 -0.99 -0.73
C SER A 100 9.58 -1.75 0.43
N LEU A 101 8.73 -2.14 1.38
CA LEU A 101 9.11 -2.89 2.57
C LEU A 101 8.19 -4.10 2.74
N PRO A 102 8.72 -5.31 3.02
CA PRO A 102 7.88 -6.43 3.40
C PRO A 102 7.22 -6.15 4.75
N ILE A 103 5.94 -6.51 4.88
CA ILE A 103 5.15 -6.32 6.11
C ILE A 103 4.46 -7.61 6.58
N ASN A 104 4.96 -8.78 6.15
CA ASN A 104 4.39 -10.08 6.52
C ASN A 104 4.34 -10.27 8.04
N GLU A 105 5.43 -9.95 8.75
CA GLU A 105 5.49 -10.08 10.21
C GLU A 105 4.50 -9.13 10.89
N LEU A 106 4.35 -7.90 10.38
CA LEU A 106 3.34 -6.99 10.87
C LEU A 106 1.92 -7.58 10.72
N LYS A 107 1.62 -8.16 9.56
CA LYS A 107 0.32 -8.82 9.31
C LYS A 107 0.11 -10.03 10.20
N ARG A 108 1.14 -10.84 10.44
CA ARG A 108 1.07 -11.98 11.38
C ARG A 108 0.79 -11.52 12.81
N LEU A 109 1.42 -10.43 13.24
CA LEU A 109 1.18 -9.85 14.57
C LEU A 109 -0.25 -9.29 14.68
N GLU A 110 -0.73 -8.57 13.66
CA GLU A 110 -2.12 -8.09 13.57
C GLU A 110 -3.12 -9.25 13.67
N ASP A 111 -2.89 -10.34 12.92
CA ASP A 111 -3.74 -11.54 12.94
C ASP A 111 -3.70 -12.26 14.30
N SER A 112 -2.51 -12.43 14.87
CA SER A 112 -2.31 -13.09 16.17
C SER A 112 -2.98 -12.31 17.30
N PHE A 113 -2.86 -10.99 17.26
CA PHE A 113 -3.54 -10.11 18.20
C PHE A 113 -5.07 -10.19 18.04
N SER A 114 -5.57 -10.17 16.80
CA SER A 114 -7.00 -10.35 16.53
C SER A 114 -7.54 -11.69 17.07
N MET A 115 -6.78 -12.78 16.89
CA MET A 115 -7.14 -14.09 17.42
C MET A 115 -7.17 -14.10 18.96
N ALA A 116 -6.19 -13.48 19.61
CA ALA A 116 -6.12 -13.40 21.07
C ALA A 116 -7.32 -12.63 21.65
N LEU A 117 -7.71 -11.51 21.02
CA LEU A 117 -8.90 -10.75 21.42
C LEU A 117 -10.16 -11.61 21.31
N LYS A 118 -10.32 -12.34 20.20
CA LYS A 118 -11.45 -13.25 19.97
C LYS A 118 -11.53 -14.36 21.01
N GLN A 119 -10.41 -15.02 21.32
CA GLN A 119 -10.37 -16.13 22.28
C GLN A 119 -10.73 -15.68 23.70
N ASN A 120 -10.35 -14.46 24.08
CA ASN A 120 -10.60 -13.92 25.41
C ASN A 120 -11.91 -13.13 25.52
N ASN A 121 -12.74 -13.10 24.47
CA ASN A 121 -13.97 -12.28 24.39
C ASN A 121 -13.74 -10.80 24.69
N ILE A 122 -12.56 -10.28 24.34
CA ILE A 122 -12.19 -8.88 24.56
C ILE A 122 -12.69 -8.08 23.35
N THR A 123 -13.56 -7.11 23.62
CA THR A 123 -13.88 -6.08 22.64
C THR A 123 -12.87 -4.95 22.77
N SER A 124 -12.27 -4.56 21.65
CA SER A 124 -11.26 -3.50 21.63
C SER A 124 -11.58 -2.47 20.56
N TRP A 125 -11.33 -1.21 20.89
CA TRP A 125 -11.47 -0.08 19.96
C TRP A 125 -10.13 0.64 19.90
N PHE A 126 -9.70 0.99 18.69
CA PHE A 126 -8.48 1.77 18.48
C PHE A 126 -8.83 3.01 17.68
N TYR A 127 -8.38 4.15 18.18
CA TYR A 127 -8.45 5.41 17.47
C TYR A 127 -7.29 5.49 16.47
N LEU A 128 -7.60 5.85 15.22
CA LEU A 128 -6.63 6.08 14.14
C LEU A 128 -6.49 7.60 13.91
N PRO A 129 -5.48 8.28 14.50
CA PRO A 129 -5.39 9.74 14.49
C PRO A 129 -5.28 10.37 13.11
N LYS A 130 -4.76 9.62 12.13
CA LYS A 130 -4.57 10.12 10.76
C LYS A 130 -5.84 10.15 9.92
N THR A 131 -6.83 9.34 10.28
CA THR A 131 -8.08 9.22 9.53
C THR A 131 -9.29 9.66 10.35
N GLY A 132 -9.12 9.97 11.64
CA GLY A 132 -10.23 10.23 12.56
C GLY A 132 -11.14 9.01 12.77
N ALA A 133 -10.72 7.83 12.30
CA ALA A 133 -11.54 6.63 12.34
C ALA A 133 -11.35 5.87 13.65
N ILE A 134 -12.41 5.25 14.13
CA ILE A 134 -12.34 4.24 15.19
C ILE A 134 -12.44 2.89 14.51
N SER A 135 -11.42 2.05 14.69
CA SER A 135 -11.44 0.66 14.25
C SER A 135 -11.76 -0.23 15.45
N GLY A 136 -12.84 -0.99 15.36
CA GLY A 136 -13.28 -1.91 16.40
C GLY A 136 -13.05 -3.36 16.01
N VAL A 137 -12.64 -4.18 16.97
CA VAL A 137 -12.86 -5.63 16.92
C VAL A 137 -13.95 -5.93 17.94
N GLN A 138 -15.19 -6.07 17.48
CA GLN A 138 -16.33 -6.44 18.30
C GLN A 138 -16.58 -7.94 18.19
N ASN A 139 -16.52 -8.64 19.32
CA ASN A 139 -17.05 -9.99 19.43
C ASN A 139 -18.56 -9.87 19.68
N SER A 140 -19.37 -9.92 18.62
CA SER A 140 -20.81 -10.19 18.78
C SER A 140 -21.02 -11.70 18.76
N VAL A 141 -21.98 -12.20 19.56
CA VAL A 141 -22.38 -13.62 19.61
C VAL A 141 -22.80 -14.17 18.24
N PHE A 142 -22.98 -13.32 17.22
CA PHE A 142 -23.45 -13.66 15.89
C PHE A 142 -22.43 -13.41 14.74
N GLY A 143 -21.16 -13.10 15.05
CA GLY A 143 -20.10 -12.97 14.04
C GLY A 143 -19.31 -11.67 14.15
N VAL A 144 -18.17 -11.64 13.45
CA VAL A 144 -17.26 -10.48 13.37
C VAL A 144 -17.87 -9.44 12.44
N ILE A 145 -18.25 -8.28 12.99
CA ILE A 145 -18.66 -7.11 12.20
C ILE A 145 -17.44 -6.16 12.18
N ASN A 146 -16.81 -6.02 11.02
CA ASN A 146 -15.86 -4.91 10.80
C ASN A 146 -16.70 -3.65 10.52
N GLU A 147 -17.06 -2.91 11.55
CA GLU A 147 -17.73 -1.61 11.37
C GLU A 147 -16.67 -0.52 11.16
N ASN A 148 -16.57 -0.02 9.93
CA ASN A 148 -15.97 1.29 9.69
C ASN A 148 -16.98 2.35 10.15
N VAL A 149 -16.93 2.73 11.43
CA VAL A 149 -17.75 3.86 11.90
C VAL A 149 -17.13 5.13 11.34
N THR A 150 -17.86 5.77 10.43
CA THR A 150 -17.47 7.04 9.82
C THR A 150 -18.06 8.16 10.67
N ASN A 151 -17.16 9.03 11.13
CA ASN A 151 -17.39 10.37 11.68
C ASN A 151 -17.78 10.47 13.18
N ILE A 152 -16.91 11.13 13.96
CA ILE A 152 -17.10 11.47 15.38
C ILE A 152 -17.88 12.80 15.54
N ASP A 153 -18.02 13.58 14.46
CA ASP A 153 -18.69 14.89 14.51
C ASP A 153 -20.21 14.81 14.77
N GLU A 154 -20.82 13.63 14.69
CA GLU A 154 -22.26 13.41 14.99
C GLU A 154 -22.53 12.97 16.44
N LEU A 155 -21.51 12.70 17.26
CA LEU A 155 -21.69 12.23 18.64
C LEU A 155 -21.76 13.36 19.69
N TYR A 156 -21.67 14.63 19.27
CA TYR A 156 -21.69 15.81 20.15
C TYR A 156 -22.75 16.87 19.75
N GLN A 157 -23.83 16.49 19.07
CA GLN A 157 -25.06 17.31 18.98
C GLN A 157 -26.17 16.74 19.88
#